data_AF-A0A6P9ENJ8-F1
#
_entry.id   AF-A0A6P9ENJ8-F1
#
_cell.length_a   1.000
_cell.length_b   1.000
_cell.length_c   1.000
_cell.angle_alpha   90.00
_cell.angle_beta   90.00
_cell.angle_gamma   90.00
#
_symmetry.space_group_name_H-M   'P 1'
#
loop_
_entity.id
_entity.type
_entity.pdbx_description
1 polymer ?
#
loop_
_entity_poly.entity_id
_entity_poly.type
_entity_poly.pdbx_seq_one_letter_code
_entity_poly.pdbx_strand_id
1 'polypeptide(L)'
;MNVGNENFVPLLKRLDDCILYVESNPEYLESSVYFLKFRQLQSRALGMMHSLVFSILKSASSQVQTAIRSSGSSKTAVSEGVEASVIYVRFKAAANELVLEGIESRSSRKEYVQLLAECHRLYCEQRLSLVRGIVHQRISEFAKKEALPSLTRSGCTYLMQVYQLEHQLFDHFFPSSEDISSLAPLIDPLSTYLYDILRPKLIHETNLDFLCELVDILKAEVLGEQLNRRHKLLAGLRPTLQRILADVHERLTFRVRTHIRDEIVNYLPSDGDLDYPAKLEQSVENESGTTAADENPDVFKTWYPPLEKTLSLLSKLYRLLEPGVFTGLAQEAVEVCSMSIQKASKLVLKRSTPMNGQLFLIKHLLILREQ
;
A
#
# COMPACT_ATOMS: atom_id res chain seq x y z
N MET A 1 -0.43 -45.40 -16.63
CA MET A 1 -0.95 -44.26 -17.42
C MET A 1 -0.10 -43.05 -17.09
N ASN A 2 0.39 -42.33 -18.08
CA ASN A 2 1.04 -41.04 -17.88
C ASN A 2 -0.02 -39.95 -18.06
N VAL A 3 0.01 -38.90 -17.25
CA VAL A 3 -0.94 -37.77 -17.32
C VAL A 3 -0.81 -37.02 -18.66
N GLY A 4 0.37 -37.07 -19.30
CA GLY A 4 0.59 -36.55 -20.65
C GLY A 4 0.06 -37.41 -21.80
N ASN A 5 -0.68 -38.49 -21.54
CA ASN A 5 -1.35 -39.26 -22.59
C ASN A 5 -2.64 -38.53 -22.99
N GLU A 6 -2.87 -38.30 -24.29
CA GLU A 6 -4.08 -37.66 -24.84
C GLU A 6 -5.38 -38.29 -24.33
N ASN A 7 -5.34 -39.59 -23.99
CA ASN A 7 -6.48 -40.33 -23.46
C ASN A 7 -6.77 -40.06 -21.98
N PHE A 8 -5.89 -39.40 -21.24
CA PHE A 8 -6.08 -39.16 -19.81
C PHE A 8 -7.32 -38.29 -19.52
N VAL A 9 -7.48 -37.17 -20.24
CA VAL A 9 -8.62 -36.25 -20.08
C VAL A 9 -9.96 -36.91 -20.47
N PRO A 10 -10.07 -37.64 -21.60
CA PRO A 10 -11.25 -38.45 -21.92
C PRO A 10 -11.57 -39.54 -20.90
N LEU A 11 -10.56 -40.26 -20.39
CA LEU A 11 -10.76 -41.30 -19.38
C LEU A 11 -11.23 -40.71 -18.05
N LEU A 12 -10.72 -39.54 -17.68
CA LEU A 12 -11.18 -38.81 -16.50
C LEU A 12 -12.63 -38.35 -16.65
N LYS A 13 -13.03 -37.88 -17.85
CA LYS A 13 -14.45 -37.59 -18.16
C LYS A 13 -15.33 -38.83 -17.99
N ARG A 14 -14.90 -39.97 -18.53
CA ARG A 14 -15.65 -41.21 -18.41
C ARG A 14 -15.79 -41.65 -16.95
N LEU A 15 -14.73 -41.51 -16.15
CA LEU A 15 -14.77 -41.81 -14.73
C LEU A 15 -15.75 -40.90 -13.99
N ASP A 16 -15.72 -39.61 -14.30
CA ASP A 16 -16.63 -38.59 -13.80
C ASP A 16 -18.10 -38.90 -14.13
N ASP A 17 -18.39 -39.38 -15.34
CA ASP A 17 -19.73 -39.79 -15.78
C ASP A 17 -20.18 -41.08 -15.08
N CYS A 18 -19.27 -42.05 -14.90
CA CYS A 18 -19.54 -43.27 -14.14
C CYS A 18 -19.87 -42.98 -12.68
N ILE A 19 -19.17 -42.03 -12.04
CA ILE A 19 -19.47 -41.61 -10.66
C ILE A 19 -20.88 -41.02 -10.56
N LEU A 20 -21.22 -40.09 -11.46
CA LEU A 20 -22.56 -39.47 -11.50
C LEU A 20 -23.66 -40.50 -11.74
N TYR A 21 -23.43 -41.46 -12.62
CA TYR A 21 -24.40 -42.51 -12.92
C TYR A 21 -24.68 -43.38 -11.69
N VAL A 22 -23.64 -43.82 -10.98
CA VAL A 22 -23.79 -44.66 -9.78
C VAL A 22 -24.43 -43.87 -8.63
N GLU A 23 -24.09 -42.59 -8.48
CA GLU A 23 -24.69 -41.70 -7.49
C GLU A 23 -26.19 -41.47 -7.74
N SER A 24 -26.60 -41.43 -9.01
CA SER A 24 -28.00 -41.25 -9.41
C SER A 24 -28.85 -42.53 -9.32
N ASN A 25 -28.22 -43.71 -9.22
CA ASN A 25 -28.90 -45.03 -9.18
C ASN A 25 -28.40 -45.87 -7.99
N PRO A 26 -28.68 -45.46 -6.73
CA PRO A 26 -28.18 -46.16 -5.54
C PRO A 26 -28.80 -47.54 -5.33
N GLU A 27 -29.98 -47.81 -5.90
CA GLU A 27 -30.71 -49.08 -5.80
C GLU A 27 -30.11 -50.24 -6.61
N TYR A 28 -29.14 -49.98 -7.48
CA TYR A 28 -28.52 -51.02 -8.30
C TYR A 28 -27.60 -51.94 -7.50
N LEU A 29 -27.54 -53.21 -7.92
CA LEU A 29 -26.70 -54.22 -7.29
C LEU A 29 -25.23 -53.76 -7.25
N GLU A 30 -24.61 -53.85 -6.07
CA GLU A 30 -23.21 -53.43 -5.82
C GLU A 30 -22.91 -51.95 -6.12
N SER A 31 -23.92 -51.08 -6.29
CA SER A 31 -23.74 -49.65 -6.57
C SER A 31 -22.76 -48.97 -5.60
N SER A 32 -22.90 -49.23 -4.30
CA SER A 32 -22.01 -48.71 -3.25
C SER A 32 -20.54 -49.16 -3.40
N VAL A 33 -20.30 -50.40 -3.85
CA VAL A 33 -18.96 -50.96 -4.04
C VAL A 33 -18.28 -50.32 -5.25
N TYR A 34 -18.99 -50.18 -6.37
CA TYR A 34 -18.47 -49.52 -7.56
C TYR A 34 -18.23 -48.03 -7.32
N PHE A 35 -19.13 -47.36 -6.57
CA PHE A 35 -18.95 -45.97 -6.19
C PHE A 35 -17.61 -45.74 -5.47
N LEU A 36 -17.31 -46.55 -4.45
CA LEU A 36 -16.05 -46.48 -3.72
C LEU A 36 -14.83 -46.72 -4.63
N LYS A 37 -14.90 -47.73 -5.51
CA LYS A 37 -13.83 -48.01 -6.47
C LYS A 37 -13.59 -46.85 -7.43
N PHE A 38 -14.66 -46.24 -7.97
CA PHE A 38 -14.55 -45.09 -8.87
C PHE A 38 -13.98 -43.86 -8.16
N ARG A 39 -14.41 -43.59 -6.92
CA ARG A 39 -13.84 -42.51 -6.09
C ARG A 39 -12.36 -42.73 -5.79
N GLN A 40 -11.95 -43.97 -5.51
CA GLN A 40 -10.53 -44.31 -5.31
C GLN A 40 -9.70 -44.09 -6.59
N LEU A 41 -10.23 -44.49 -7.75
CA LEU A 41 -9.58 -44.23 -9.04
C LEU A 41 -9.49 -42.72 -9.33
N GLN A 42 -10.53 -41.95 -8.99
CA GLN A 42 -10.55 -40.50 -9.17
C GLN A 42 -9.48 -39.84 -8.30
N SER A 43 -9.43 -40.17 -7.01
CA SER A 43 -8.39 -39.68 -6.10
C SER A 43 -6.98 -40.01 -6.60
N ARG A 44 -6.76 -41.24 -7.09
CA ARG A 44 -5.46 -41.62 -7.67
C ARG A 44 -5.13 -40.82 -8.92
N ALA A 45 -6.09 -40.60 -9.81
CA ALA A 45 -5.90 -39.81 -11.02
C ALA A 45 -5.54 -38.36 -10.67
N LEU A 46 -6.30 -37.72 -9.77
CA LEU A 46 -6.03 -36.35 -9.31
C LEU A 46 -4.68 -36.23 -8.61
N GLY A 47 -4.28 -37.21 -7.79
CA GLY A 47 -2.96 -37.25 -7.16
C GLY A 47 -1.80 -37.37 -8.16
N MET A 48 -2.01 -38.09 -9.27
CA MET A 48 -1.05 -38.14 -10.37
C MET A 48 -0.94 -36.79 -11.09
N MET A 49 -2.07 -36.10 -11.30
CA MET A 49 -2.06 -34.74 -11.87
C MET A 49 -1.30 -33.76 -10.97
N HIS A 50 -1.61 -33.76 -9.68
CA HIS A 50 -0.91 -32.96 -8.68
C HIS A 50 0.61 -33.20 -8.73
N SER A 51 1.02 -34.47 -8.76
CA SER A 51 2.45 -34.84 -8.82
C SER A 51 3.13 -34.39 -10.12
N LEU A 52 2.41 -34.42 -11.25
CA LEU A 52 2.91 -33.89 -12.52
C LEU A 52 3.11 -32.37 -12.42
N VAL A 53 2.10 -31.64 -11.96
CA VAL A 53 2.15 -30.18 -11.80
C VAL A 53 3.32 -29.78 -10.90
N PHE A 54 3.45 -30.45 -9.75
CA PHE A 54 4.58 -30.24 -8.84
C PHE A 54 5.93 -30.46 -9.52
N SER A 55 6.09 -31.56 -10.27
CA SER A 55 7.35 -31.90 -10.96
C SER A 55 7.73 -30.85 -12.01
N ILE A 56 6.77 -30.42 -12.84
CA ILE A 56 6.99 -29.41 -13.89
C ILE A 56 7.38 -28.07 -13.26
N LEU A 57 6.61 -27.59 -12.28
CA LEU A 57 6.90 -26.33 -11.60
C LEU A 57 8.25 -26.37 -10.87
N LYS A 58 8.59 -27.50 -10.24
CA LYS A 58 9.88 -27.66 -9.55
C LYS A 58 11.06 -27.69 -10.51
N SER A 59 10.90 -28.38 -11.65
CA SER A 59 11.88 -28.40 -12.73
C SER A 59 12.11 -27.00 -13.29
N ALA A 60 11.02 -26.27 -13.60
CA ALA A 60 11.07 -24.90 -14.08
C ALA A 60 11.80 -23.97 -13.10
N SER A 61 11.48 -24.05 -11.80
CA SER A 61 12.20 -23.31 -10.76
C SER A 61 13.69 -23.62 -10.71
N SER A 62 14.07 -24.90 -10.81
CA SER A 62 15.47 -25.33 -10.79
C SER A 62 16.25 -24.79 -12.00
N GLN A 63 15.64 -24.82 -13.18
CA GLN A 63 16.23 -24.27 -14.41
C GLN A 63 16.44 -22.75 -14.30
N VAL A 64 15.47 -22.01 -13.75
CA VAL A 64 15.59 -20.57 -13.50
C VAL A 64 16.68 -20.28 -12.47
N GLN A 65 16.74 -21.01 -11.35
CA GLN A 65 17.79 -20.82 -10.33
C GLN A 65 19.19 -21.08 -10.90
N THR A 66 19.34 -22.11 -11.74
CA THR A 66 20.61 -22.42 -12.40
C THR A 66 21.01 -21.30 -13.36
N ALA A 67 20.05 -20.73 -14.10
CA ALA A 67 20.27 -19.59 -14.98
C ALA A 67 20.74 -18.33 -14.24
N ILE A 68 20.11 -18.03 -13.09
CA ILE A 68 20.48 -16.88 -12.26
C ILE A 68 21.91 -17.07 -11.73
N ARG A 69 22.26 -18.28 -11.27
CA ARG A 69 23.61 -18.60 -10.79
C ARG A 69 24.68 -18.48 -11.88
N SER A 70 24.39 -18.94 -13.10
CA SER A 70 25.34 -18.83 -14.20
C SER A 70 25.51 -17.39 -14.69
N SER A 71 24.46 -16.58 -14.63
CA SER A 71 24.53 -15.14 -14.95
C SER A 71 25.25 -14.31 -13.88
N GLY A 72 25.19 -14.73 -12.61
CA GLY A 72 25.77 -14.02 -11.47
C GLY A 72 27.30 -14.09 -11.31
N SER A 73 28.02 -14.79 -12.20
CA SER A 73 29.50 -14.83 -12.16
C SER A 73 30.19 -13.57 -12.71
N SER A 74 29.46 -12.68 -13.40
CA SER A 74 29.97 -11.35 -13.75
C SER A 74 29.46 -10.31 -12.74
N LYS A 75 30.34 -9.84 -11.86
CA LYS A 75 30.11 -8.75 -10.87
C LYS A 75 29.81 -7.37 -11.48
N THR A 76 29.44 -7.30 -12.75
CA THR A 76 28.95 -6.08 -13.39
C THR A 76 27.43 -6.20 -13.48
N ALA A 77 26.72 -5.34 -12.73
CA ALA A 77 25.27 -5.24 -12.68
C ALA A 77 24.60 -5.68 -13.98
N VAL A 78 24.03 -6.89 -13.97
CA VAL A 78 23.18 -7.35 -15.07
C VAL A 78 21.97 -6.43 -15.09
N SER A 79 21.69 -5.85 -16.25
CA SER A 79 20.55 -4.94 -16.44
C SER A 79 19.26 -5.62 -15.99
N GLU A 80 18.47 -4.89 -15.19
CA GLU A 80 17.18 -5.26 -14.60
C GLU A 80 16.24 -5.98 -15.57
N GLY A 81 16.25 -5.58 -16.84
CA GLY A 81 15.42 -6.18 -17.89
C GLY A 81 15.82 -7.60 -18.28
N VAL A 82 17.11 -7.96 -18.15
CA VAL A 82 17.63 -9.27 -18.54
C VAL A 82 17.28 -10.32 -17.49
N GLU A 83 17.42 -10.02 -16.20
CA GLU A 83 17.02 -10.94 -15.12
C GLU A 83 15.51 -11.19 -15.10
N ALA A 84 14.70 -10.13 -15.24
CA ALA A 84 13.25 -10.26 -15.38
C ALA A 84 12.89 -11.11 -16.63
N SER A 85 13.51 -10.83 -17.78
CA SER A 85 13.23 -11.60 -19.00
C SER A 85 13.57 -13.09 -18.85
N VAL A 86 14.69 -13.44 -18.20
CA VAL A 86 15.10 -14.83 -18.00
C VAL A 86 14.16 -15.57 -17.04
N ILE A 87 13.77 -14.93 -15.94
CA ILE A 87 12.89 -15.54 -14.93
C ILE A 87 11.50 -15.80 -15.50
N TYR A 88 10.91 -14.80 -16.15
CA TYR A 88 9.55 -14.91 -16.65
C TYR A 88 9.48 -15.77 -17.93
N VAL A 89 10.38 -15.59 -18.90
CA VAL A 89 10.33 -16.36 -20.17
C VAL A 89 10.61 -17.85 -19.94
N ARG A 90 11.63 -18.20 -19.15
CA ARG A 90 11.96 -19.62 -18.92
C ARG A 90 10.92 -20.33 -18.08
N PHE A 91 10.36 -19.66 -17.07
CA PHE A 91 9.29 -20.24 -16.27
C PHE A 91 8.00 -20.36 -17.09
N LYS A 92 7.68 -19.35 -17.92
CA LYS A 92 6.52 -19.38 -18.82
C LYS A 92 6.55 -20.56 -19.80
N ALA A 93 7.73 -20.96 -20.29
CA ALA A 93 7.85 -22.11 -21.20
C ALA A 93 7.31 -23.42 -20.58
N ALA A 94 7.38 -23.57 -19.26
CA ALA A 94 6.86 -24.75 -18.56
C ALA A 94 5.32 -24.83 -18.57
N ALA A 95 4.62 -23.72 -18.84
CA ALA A 95 3.17 -23.73 -18.99
C ALA A 95 2.71 -24.56 -20.19
N ASN A 96 3.50 -24.62 -21.27
CA ASN A 96 3.17 -25.40 -22.47
C ASN A 96 3.15 -26.92 -22.22
N GLU A 97 3.81 -27.38 -21.16
CA GLU A 97 3.86 -28.80 -20.78
C GLU A 97 2.66 -29.21 -19.90
N LEU A 98 1.86 -28.23 -19.43
CA LEU A 98 0.74 -28.43 -18.53
C LEU A 98 -0.59 -28.44 -19.28
N VAL A 99 -1.28 -29.57 -19.27
CA VAL A 99 -2.66 -29.70 -19.80
C VAL A 99 -3.66 -29.46 -18.66
N LEU A 100 -3.79 -28.20 -18.23
CA LEU A 100 -4.67 -27.80 -17.12
C LEU A 100 -6.10 -27.44 -17.56
N GLU A 101 -6.30 -27.06 -18.83
CA GLU A 101 -7.61 -26.67 -19.39
C GLU A 101 -8.70 -27.75 -19.18
N GLY A 102 -8.30 -29.02 -19.26
CA GLY A 102 -9.19 -30.14 -18.92
C GLY A 102 -9.62 -30.15 -17.45
N ILE A 103 -8.75 -29.79 -16.51
CA ILE A 103 -9.12 -29.72 -15.08
C ILE A 103 -9.98 -28.49 -14.81
N GLU A 104 -9.61 -27.35 -15.38
CA GLU A 104 -10.28 -26.07 -15.18
C GLU A 104 -11.74 -26.10 -15.65
N SER A 105 -12.01 -26.72 -16.79
CA SER A 105 -13.38 -26.93 -17.30
C SER A 105 -14.27 -27.80 -16.39
N ARG A 106 -13.69 -28.50 -15.41
CA ARG A 106 -14.38 -29.34 -14.42
C ARG A 106 -14.47 -28.71 -13.02
N SER A 107 -14.15 -27.42 -12.90
CA SER A 107 -14.19 -26.65 -11.64
C SER A 107 -15.55 -26.57 -10.94
N SER A 108 -16.63 -27.07 -11.55
CA SER A 108 -17.93 -27.21 -10.88
C SER A 108 -17.95 -28.30 -9.79
N ARG A 109 -17.00 -29.25 -9.83
CA ARG A 109 -16.92 -30.38 -8.90
C ARG A 109 -15.93 -30.09 -7.76
N LYS A 110 -16.31 -30.42 -6.52
CA LYS A 110 -15.55 -30.09 -5.30
C LYS A 110 -14.11 -30.62 -5.32
N GLU A 111 -13.90 -31.83 -5.83
CA GLU A 111 -12.59 -32.49 -5.86
C GLU A 111 -11.62 -31.77 -6.81
N TYR A 112 -12.14 -31.22 -7.90
CA TYR A 112 -11.36 -30.46 -8.88
C TYR A 112 -11.04 -29.06 -8.37
N VAL A 113 -11.98 -28.40 -7.68
CA VAL A 113 -11.72 -27.12 -6.99
C VAL A 113 -10.59 -27.26 -5.97
N GLN A 114 -10.61 -28.33 -5.16
CA GLN A 114 -9.55 -28.60 -4.19
C GLN A 114 -8.20 -28.86 -4.86
N LEU A 115 -8.17 -29.65 -5.94
CA LEU A 115 -6.94 -29.88 -6.71
C LEU A 115 -6.40 -28.58 -7.31
N LEU A 116 -7.25 -27.74 -7.91
CA LEU A 116 -6.86 -26.48 -8.51
C LEU A 116 -6.30 -25.51 -7.45
N ALA A 117 -6.96 -25.39 -6.30
CA ALA A 117 -6.47 -24.58 -5.18
C ALA A 117 -5.08 -25.03 -4.72
N GLU A 118 -4.84 -26.33 -4.65
CA GLU A 118 -3.53 -26.89 -4.31
C GLU A 118 -2.48 -26.62 -5.40
N CYS A 119 -2.85 -26.71 -6.68
CA CYS A 119 -1.98 -26.34 -7.80
C CYS A 119 -1.62 -24.84 -7.76
N HIS A 120 -2.59 -23.96 -7.46
CA HIS A 120 -2.35 -22.52 -7.29
C HIS A 120 -1.37 -22.26 -6.14
N ARG A 121 -1.53 -22.97 -5.01
CA ARG A 121 -0.60 -22.89 -3.86
C ARG A 121 0.80 -23.33 -4.25
N LEU A 122 0.96 -24.47 -4.92
CA LEU A 122 2.26 -24.96 -5.39
C LEU A 122 2.93 -23.96 -6.34
N TYR A 123 2.17 -23.39 -7.28
CA TYR A 123 2.64 -22.34 -8.16
C TYR A 123 3.16 -21.15 -7.35
N CYS A 124 2.36 -20.63 -6.42
CA CYS A 124 2.74 -19.50 -5.57
C CYS A 124 4.01 -19.78 -4.77
N GLU A 125 4.16 -20.98 -4.19
CA GLU A 125 5.36 -21.36 -3.44
C GLU A 125 6.62 -21.40 -4.30
N GLN A 126 6.52 -22.01 -5.49
CA GLN A 126 7.64 -22.04 -6.43
C GLN A 126 8.02 -20.63 -6.87
N ARG A 127 7.05 -19.79 -7.26
CA ARG A 127 7.28 -18.40 -7.66
C ARG A 127 7.87 -17.55 -6.53
N LEU A 128 7.33 -17.66 -5.32
CA LEU A 128 7.81 -16.93 -4.16
C LEU A 128 9.29 -17.24 -3.90
N SER A 129 9.70 -18.50 -4.03
CA SER A 129 11.11 -18.91 -3.84
C SER A 129 12.09 -18.25 -4.82
N LEU A 130 11.61 -17.85 -6.01
CA LEU A 130 12.41 -17.20 -7.05
C LEU A 130 12.42 -15.68 -6.90
N VAL A 131 11.26 -15.10 -6.57
CA VAL A 131 11.04 -13.64 -6.61
C VAL A 131 11.40 -12.98 -5.29
N ARG A 132 11.22 -13.68 -4.16
CA ARG A 132 11.41 -13.12 -2.80
C ARG A 132 12.76 -12.44 -2.62
N GLY A 133 13.85 -13.10 -3.03
CA GLY A 133 15.21 -12.55 -2.86
C GLY A 133 15.43 -11.26 -3.65
N ILE A 134 14.93 -11.23 -4.90
CA ILE A 134 15.08 -10.10 -5.82
C ILE A 134 14.28 -8.91 -5.32
N VAL A 135 13.03 -9.14 -4.91
CA VAL A 135 12.18 -8.09 -4.34
C VAL A 135 12.77 -7.53 -3.06
N HIS A 136 13.24 -8.41 -2.16
CA HIS A 136 13.89 -7.98 -0.93
C HIS A 136 15.12 -7.11 -1.19
N GLN A 137 15.99 -7.54 -2.12
CA GLN A 137 17.19 -6.77 -2.48
C GLN A 137 16.81 -5.39 -3.03
N ARG A 138 15.87 -5.31 -3.98
CA ARG A 138 15.46 -4.04 -4.60
C ARG A 138 14.84 -3.06 -3.59
N ILE A 139 13.92 -3.53 -2.75
CA ILE A 139 13.31 -2.66 -1.73
C ILE A 139 14.36 -2.24 -0.69
N SER A 140 15.30 -3.12 -0.33
CA SER A 140 16.42 -2.76 0.56
C SER A 140 17.33 -1.69 -0.07
N GLU A 141 17.57 -1.73 -1.38
CA GLU A 141 18.33 -0.72 -2.10
C GLU A 141 17.62 0.65 -2.09
N PHE A 142 16.31 0.69 -2.34
CA PHE A 142 15.51 1.91 -2.17
C PHE A 142 15.63 2.42 -0.73
N ALA A 143 15.51 1.54 0.26
CA ALA A 143 15.53 1.93 1.67
C ALA A 143 16.86 2.55 2.13
N LYS A 144 17.97 2.26 1.43
CA LYS A 144 19.30 2.82 1.67
C LYS A 144 19.51 4.17 0.96
N LYS A 145 18.92 4.35 -0.21
CA LYS A 145 19.18 5.51 -1.10
C LYS A 145 18.15 6.63 -0.95
N GLU A 146 16.91 6.29 -0.63
CA GLU A 146 15.77 7.19 -0.71
C GLU A 146 15.25 7.61 0.67
N ALA A 147 14.68 8.82 0.72
CA ALA A 147 13.91 9.30 1.86
C ALA A 147 12.58 8.53 1.99
N LEU A 148 11.92 8.62 3.15
CA LEU A 148 10.73 7.82 3.44
C LEU A 148 9.57 8.01 2.43
N PRO A 149 9.21 9.23 1.98
CA PRO A 149 8.18 9.40 0.95
C PRO A 149 8.57 8.78 -0.40
N SER A 150 9.78 9.06 -0.88
CA SER A 150 10.30 8.50 -2.14
C SER A 150 10.37 6.97 -2.09
N LEU A 151 10.87 6.39 -1.00
CA LEU A 151 10.91 4.95 -0.75
C LEU A 151 9.51 4.33 -0.82
N THR A 152 8.51 4.99 -0.22
CA THR A 152 7.13 4.51 -0.23
C THR A 152 6.57 4.50 -1.65
N ARG A 153 6.78 5.57 -2.42
CA ARG A 153 6.38 5.69 -3.82
C ARG A 153 7.06 4.63 -4.71
N SER A 154 8.39 4.54 -4.65
CA SER A 154 9.20 3.58 -5.41
C SER A 154 8.87 2.13 -5.04
N GLY A 155 8.78 1.83 -3.74
CA GLY A 155 8.45 0.50 -3.23
C GLY A 155 7.06 0.02 -3.64
N CYS A 156 6.04 0.88 -3.52
CA CYS A 156 4.68 0.55 -3.97
C CYS A 156 4.63 0.37 -5.49
N THR A 157 5.27 1.26 -6.25
CA THR A 157 5.31 1.19 -7.72
C THR A 157 5.97 -0.11 -8.20
N TYR A 158 7.11 -0.46 -7.60
CA TYR A 158 7.80 -1.70 -7.92
C TYR A 158 6.98 -2.94 -7.57
N LEU A 159 6.36 -3.00 -6.39
CA LEU A 159 5.50 -4.13 -6.03
C LEU A 159 4.26 -4.25 -6.93
N MET A 160 3.68 -3.13 -7.36
CA MET A 160 2.58 -3.14 -8.35
C MET A 160 3.03 -3.72 -9.69
N GLN A 161 4.25 -3.40 -10.15
CA GLN A 161 4.82 -3.98 -11.38
C GLN A 161 5.07 -5.48 -11.23
N VAL A 162 5.66 -5.91 -10.12
CA VAL A 162 5.87 -7.34 -9.83
C VAL A 162 4.54 -8.08 -9.79
N TYR A 163 3.53 -7.53 -9.11
CA TYR A 163 2.18 -8.10 -9.07
C TYR A 163 1.61 -8.26 -10.50
N GLN A 164 1.73 -7.24 -11.34
CA GLN A 164 1.23 -7.29 -12.71
C GLN A 164 1.90 -8.39 -13.53
N LEU A 165 3.22 -8.54 -13.42
CA LEU A 165 3.97 -9.58 -14.13
C LEU A 165 3.62 -10.98 -13.62
N GLU A 166 3.46 -11.16 -12.31
CA GLU A 166 3.05 -12.44 -11.72
C GLU A 166 1.62 -12.80 -12.09
N HIS A 167 0.70 -11.84 -12.18
CA HIS A 167 -0.66 -12.06 -12.66
C HIS A 167 -0.68 -12.50 -14.13
N GLN A 168 0.07 -11.81 -15.01
CA GLN A 168 0.19 -12.20 -16.41
C GLN A 168 0.79 -13.60 -16.60
N LEU A 169 1.74 -13.97 -15.75
CA LEU A 169 2.31 -15.30 -15.75
C LEU A 169 1.28 -16.32 -15.25
N PHE A 170 0.57 -16.02 -14.17
CA PHE A 170 -0.46 -16.89 -13.61
C PHE A 170 -1.59 -17.16 -14.61
N ASP A 171 -2.10 -16.13 -15.29
CA ASP A 171 -3.12 -16.26 -16.34
C ASP A 171 -2.67 -17.18 -17.49
N HIS A 172 -1.36 -17.27 -17.73
CA HIS A 172 -0.83 -18.17 -18.75
C HIS A 172 -0.82 -19.63 -18.32
N PHE A 173 -0.69 -19.91 -17.02
CA PHE A 173 -0.79 -21.26 -16.47
C PHE A 173 -2.23 -21.68 -16.18
N PHE A 174 -3.08 -20.72 -15.79
CA PHE A 174 -4.44 -20.94 -15.33
C PHE A 174 -5.42 -19.97 -16.00
N PRO A 175 -5.67 -20.10 -17.32
CA PRO A 175 -6.43 -19.11 -18.09
C PRO A 175 -7.91 -19.04 -17.70
N SER A 176 -8.46 -20.09 -17.10
CA SER A 176 -9.87 -20.12 -16.69
C SER A 176 -10.08 -19.66 -15.24
N SER A 177 -9.01 -19.28 -14.53
CA SER A 177 -9.08 -18.84 -13.14
C SER A 177 -9.45 -17.36 -13.06
N GLU A 178 -10.66 -17.07 -12.57
CA GLU A 178 -11.13 -15.69 -12.37
C GLU A 178 -10.81 -15.14 -10.96
N ASP A 179 -10.40 -16.02 -10.04
CA ASP A 179 -10.19 -15.69 -8.64
C ASP A 179 -8.82 -15.03 -8.38
N ILE A 180 -8.83 -13.70 -8.27
CA ILE A 180 -7.66 -12.85 -7.95
C ILE A 180 -7.00 -13.27 -6.61
N SER A 181 -7.78 -13.82 -5.69
CA SER A 181 -7.31 -14.32 -4.39
C SER A 181 -6.36 -15.52 -4.51
N SER A 182 -6.32 -16.20 -5.65
CA SER A 182 -5.42 -17.34 -5.88
C SER A 182 -3.94 -16.97 -5.77
N LEU A 183 -3.60 -15.69 -6.00
CA LEU A 183 -2.24 -15.17 -5.88
C LEU A 183 -1.88 -14.62 -4.49
N ALA A 184 -2.84 -14.55 -3.56
CA ALA A 184 -2.60 -14.03 -2.21
C ALA A 184 -1.40 -14.69 -1.50
N PRO A 185 -1.20 -16.04 -1.57
CA PRO A 185 -0.04 -16.69 -0.93
C PRO A 185 1.32 -16.23 -1.47
N LEU A 186 1.38 -15.69 -2.69
CA LEU A 186 2.59 -15.11 -3.28
C LEU A 186 2.74 -13.63 -2.91
N ILE A 187 1.65 -12.87 -2.91
CA ILE A 187 1.67 -11.41 -2.83
C ILE A 187 1.70 -10.91 -1.38
N ASP A 188 1.00 -11.57 -0.45
CA ASP A 188 0.95 -11.16 0.96
C ASP A 188 2.33 -11.18 1.63
N PRO A 189 3.20 -12.19 1.40
CA PRO A 189 4.56 -12.14 1.91
C PRO A 189 5.38 -10.99 1.31
N LEU A 190 5.19 -10.67 0.02
CA LEU A 190 5.91 -9.59 -0.66
C LEU A 190 5.48 -8.21 -0.15
N SER A 191 4.19 -8.01 0.09
CA SER A 191 3.67 -6.78 0.68
C SER A 191 4.13 -6.62 2.13
N THR A 192 4.17 -7.71 2.89
CA THR A 192 4.67 -7.73 4.27
C THR A 192 6.12 -7.26 4.36
N TYR A 193 6.98 -7.62 3.40
CA TYR A 193 8.36 -7.09 3.37
C TYR A 193 8.43 -5.58 3.24
N LEU A 194 7.62 -5.00 2.34
CA LEU A 194 7.58 -3.54 2.19
C LEU A 194 7.14 -2.89 3.52
N TYR A 195 6.13 -3.45 4.16
CA TYR A 195 5.67 -2.97 5.47
C TYR A 195 6.79 -3.05 6.52
N ASP A 196 7.47 -4.17 6.65
CA ASP A 196 8.51 -4.39 7.68
C ASP A 196 9.69 -3.43 7.50
N ILE A 197 9.97 -2.98 6.28
CA ILE A 197 11.01 -1.98 5.99
C ILE A 197 10.52 -0.55 6.27
N LEU A 198 9.27 -0.24 5.94
CA LEU A 198 8.70 1.09 6.13
C LEU A 198 8.38 1.39 7.59
N ARG A 199 7.84 0.42 8.33
CA ARG A 199 7.33 0.61 9.69
C ARG A 199 8.37 1.20 10.65
N PRO A 200 9.62 0.68 10.74
CA PRO A 200 10.61 1.27 11.64
C PRO A 200 10.93 2.71 11.28
N LYS A 201 11.05 3.05 9.98
CA LYS A 201 11.31 4.43 9.54
C LYS A 201 10.14 5.36 9.90
N LEU A 202 8.91 4.90 9.68
CA LEU A 202 7.69 5.64 10.00
C LEU A 202 7.55 5.94 11.50
N ILE A 203 7.81 4.95 12.37
CA ILE A 203 7.73 5.13 13.83
C ILE A 203 8.74 6.18 14.33
N HIS A 204 9.88 6.33 13.66
CA HIS A 204 10.91 7.30 14.05
C HIS A 204 10.76 8.66 13.36
N GLU A 205 9.91 8.76 12.33
CA GLU A 205 9.76 10.00 11.55
C GLU A 205 9.29 11.17 12.42
N THR A 206 10.02 12.28 12.35
CA THR A 206 9.74 13.52 13.10
C THR A 206 9.16 14.60 12.21
N ASN A 207 9.43 14.54 10.91
CA ASN A 207 9.04 15.58 9.97
C ASN A 207 7.55 15.48 9.62
N LEU A 208 6.80 16.51 9.98
CA LEU A 208 5.37 16.60 9.69
C LEU A 208 5.09 16.66 8.18
N ASP A 209 5.92 17.38 7.43
CA ASP A 209 5.75 17.51 5.98
C ASP A 209 5.93 16.16 5.26
N PHE A 210 6.89 15.34 5.71
CA PHE A 210 7.05 13.98 5.18
C PHE A 210 5.86 13.07 5.51
N LEU A 211 5.29 13.20 6.70
CA LEU A 211 4.09 12.44 7.07
C LEU A 211 2.87 12.87 6.23
N CYS A 212 2.74 14.17 5.95
CA CYS A 212 1.72 14.69 5.04
C CYS A 212 1.90 14.16 3.62
N GLU A 213 3.13 14.23 3.07
CA GLU A 213 3.43 13.70 1.73
C GLU A 213 3.15 12.20 1.64
N LEU A 214 3.43 11.43 2.69
CA LEU A 214 3.11 9.99 2.74
C LEU A 214 1.62 9.71 2.65
N VAL A 215 0.78 10.51 3.32
CA VAL A 215 -0.68 10.39 3.21
C VAL A 215 -1.13 10.65 1.78
N ASP A 216 -0.59 11.69 1.14
CA ASP A 216 -0.90 12.02 -0.25
C ASP A 216 -0.47 10.91 -1.21
N ILE A 217 0.77 10.41 -1.08
CA ILE A 217 1.26 9.29 -1.91
C ILE A 217 0.34 8.09 -1.76
N LEU A 218 0.01 7.69 -0.53
CA LEU A 218 -0.80 6.50 -0.28
C LEU A 218 -2.24 6.69 -0.77
N LYS A 219 -2.87 7.85 -0.53
CA LYS A 219 -4.27 8.11 -0.92
C LYS A 219 -4.43 8.44 -2.41
N ALA A 220 -3.64 9.39 -2.92
CA ALA A 220 -3.82 9.93 -4.26
C ALA A 220 -3.11 9.10 -5.34
N GLU A 221 -1.88 8.64 -5.08
CA GLU A 221 -1.08 7.95 -6.10
C GLU A 221 -1.27 6.43 -6.09
N VAL A 222 -1.35 5.83 -4.90
CA VAL A 222 -1.38 4.37 -4.74
C VAL A 222 -2.80 3.83 -4.63
N LEU A 223 -3.64 4.40 -3.76
CA LEU A 223 -5.02 3.96 -3.54
C LEU A 223 -6.06 4.68 -4.42
N GLY A 224 -5.63 5.67 -5.21
CA GLY A 224 -6.51 6.50 -6.03
C GLY A 224 -7.42 5.67 -6.96
N GLU A 225 -8.70 6.01 -6.97
CA GLU A 225 -9.79 5.23 -7.56
C GLU A 225 -9.82 5.19 -9.11
N GLN A 226 -8.97 5.96 -9.79
CA GLN A 226 -9.22 6.34 -11.19
C GLN A 226 -8.81 5.36 -12.29
N LEU A 227 -8.55 4.08 -11.99
CA LEU A 227 -8.28 3.10 -13.05
C LEU A 227 -8.86 1.73 -12.68
N ASN A 228 -10.05 1.39 -13.21
CA ASN A 228 -10.71 0.08 -13.05
C ASN A 228 -9.78 -1.13 -13.30
N ARG A 229 -8.73 -0.98 -14.12
CA ARG A 229 -7.68 -2.01 -14.33
C ARG A 229 -6.69 -2.14 -13.16
N ARG A 230 -6.33 -1.05 -12.48
CA ARG A 230 -5.48 -1.08 -11.27
C ARG A 230 -6.20 -1.69 -10.08
N HIS A 231 -7.53 -1.60 -10.02
CA HIS A 231 -8.30 -2.08 -8.87
C HIS A 231 -8.15 -3.59 -8.64
N LYS A 232 -8.13 -4.40 -9.71
CA LYS A 232 -7.83 -5.84 -9.62
C LYS A 232 -6.39 -6.09 -9.17
N LEU A 233 -5.44 -5.32 -9.70
CA LEU A 233 -4.02 -5.46 -9.37
C LEU A 233 -3.67 -5.04 -7.93
N LEU A 234 -4.46 -4.13 -7.37
CA LEU A 234 -4.28 -3.63 -6.00
C LEU A 234 -4.96 -4.51 -4.95
N ALA A 235 -5.79 -5.49 -5.34
CA ALA A 235 -6.60 -6.26 -4.39
C ALA A 235 -5.72 -6.97 -3.32
N GLY A 236 -4.61 -7.58 -3.74
CA GLY A 236 -3.68 -8.24 -2.81
C GLY A 236 -2.81 -7.29 -1.99
N LEU A 237 -2.51 -6.08 -2.50
CA LEU A 237 -1.67 -5.11 -1.79
C LEU A 237 -2.47 -4.21 -0.83
N ARG A 238 -3.78 -4.06 -1.08
CA ARG A 238 -4.68 -3.14 -0.36
C ARG A 238 -4.64 -3.30 1.16
N PRO A 239 -4.73 -4.51 1.75
CA PRO A 239 -4.74 -4.65 3.21
C PRO A 239 -3.45 -4.09 3.85
N THR A 240 -2.30 -4.36 3.23
CA THR A 240 -1.01 -3.88 3.74
C THR A 240 -0.88 -2.37 3.57
N LEU A 241 -1.32 -1.81 2.43
CA LEU A 241 -1.29 -0.36 2.18
C LEU A 241 -2.21 0.41 3.12
N GLN A 242 -3.41 -0.11 3.40
CA GLN A 242 -4.34 0.47 4.38
C GLN A 242 -3.73 0.46 5.78
N ARG A 243 -3.01 -0.60 6.14
CA ARG A 243 -2.31 -0.68 7.41
C ARG A 243 -1.16 0.33 7.51
N ILE A 244 -0.37 0.50 6.44
CA ILE A 244 0.66 1.56 6.40
C ILE A 244 0.00 2.94 6.56
N LEU A 245 -1.10 3.19 5.84
CA LEU A 245 -1.82 4.46 5.91
C LEU A 245 -2.36 4.74 7.33
N ALA A 246 -2.88 3.73 8.02
CA ALA A 246 -3.31 3.84 9.40
C ALA A 246 -2.15 4.22 10.34
N ASP A 247 -1.00 3.55 10.21
CA ASP A 247 0.21 3.85 10.97
C ASP A 247 0.70 5.30 10.69
N VAL A 248 0.66 5.75 9.42
CA VAL A 248 1.00 7.14 9.05
C VAL A 248 0.05 8.12 9.74
N HIS A 249 -1.27 7.88 9.70
CA HIS A 249 -2.25 8.76 10.33
C HIS A 249 -2.09 8.84 11.85
N GLU A 250 -1.85 7.71 12.52
CA GLU A 250 -1.59 7.69 13.96
C GLU A 250 -0.34 8.51 14.29
N ARG A 251 0.74 8.30 13.52
CA ARG A 251 1.99 9.03 13.71
C ARG A 251 1.84 10.53 13.42
N LEU A 252 1.13 10.89 12.36
CA LEU A 252 0.83 12.28 12.01
C LEU A 252 0.04 12.96 13.11
N THR A 253 -1.03 12.31 13.60
CA THR A 253 -1.85 12.82 14.70
C THR A 253 -1.01 13.07 15.96
N PHE A 254 -0.13 12.13 16.31
CA PHE A 254 0.80 12.30 17.42
C PHE A 254 1.71 13.52 17.22
N ARG A 255 2.36 13.62 16.05
CA ARG A 255 3.29 14.72 15.74
C ARG A 255 2.61 16.08 15.70
N VAL A 256 1.39 16.16 15.18
CA VAL A 256 0.55 17.36 15.18
C VAL A 256 0.29 17.83 16.62
N ARG A 257 -0.12 16.92 17.52
CA ARG A 257 -0.34 17.27 18.94
C ARG A 257 0.93 17.72 19.65
N THR A 258 2.06 17.07 19.35
CA THR A 258 3.37 17.51 19.86
C THR A 258 3.70 18.91 19.35
N HIS A 259 3.53 19.18 18.07
CA HIS A 259 3.75 20.51 17.48
C HIS A 259 2.83 21.57 18.11
N ILE A 260 1.54 21.29 18.33
CA ILE A 260 0.62 22.21 19.02
C ILE A 260 1.14 22.54 20.42
N ARG A 261 1.59 21.52 21.16
CA ARG A 261 2.13 21.70 22.50
C ARG A 261 3.40 22.57 22.50
N ASP A 262 4.36 22.23 21.66
CA ASP A 262 5.68 22.85 21.72
C ASP A 262 5.68 24.25 21.10
N GLU A 263 4.97 24.44 19.98
CA GLU A 263 5.00 25.68 19.19
C GLU A 263 3.87 26.67 19.51
N ILE A 264 2.80 26.23 20.18
CA ILE A 264 1.62 27.08 20.50
C ILE A 264 1.41 27.19 22.00
N VAL A 265 1.31 26.06 22.73
CA VAL A 265 1.09 26.08 24.20
C VAL A 265 2.28 26.66 24.94
N ASN A 266 3.48 26.18 24.61
CA ASN A 266 4.73 26.50 25.30
C ASN A 266 5.47 27.69 24.67
N TYR A 267 4.85 28.36 23.70
CA TYR A 267 5.46 29.50 23.03
C TYR A 267 5.70 30.65 24.02
N LEU A 268 6.93 31.13 24.05
CA LEU A 268 7.33 32.31 24.81
C LEU A 268 7.41 33.51 23.85
N PRO A 269 6.53 34.51 23.98
CA PRO A 269 6.55 35.69 23.12
C PRO A 269 7.88 36.43 23.25
N SER A 270 8.49 36.77 22.11
CA SER A 270 9.68 37.63 22.10
C SER A 270 9.30 39.10 22.32
N ASP A 271 10.28 39.93 22.64
CA ASP A 271 10.05 41.37 22.81
C ASP A 271 9.57 42.06 21.52
N GLY A 272 9.90 41.52 20.34
CA GLY A 272 9.38 41.99 19.05
C GLY A 272 7.93 41.56 18.81
N ASP A 273 7.50 40.41 19.34
CA ASP A 273 6.12 39.93 19.18
C ASP A 273 5.12 40.75 20.00
N LEU A 274 5.58 41.27 21.14
CA LEU A 274 4.81 42.10 22.05
C LEU A 274 4.85 43.59 21.68
N ASP A 275 5.60 43.98 20.64
CA ASP A 275 5.73 45.37 20.21
C ASP A 275 4.55 45.83 19.34
N TYR A 276 3.38 45.78 19.95
CA TYR A 276 2.13 46.07 19.26
C TYR A 276 1.84 47.55 18.93
N PRO A 277 2.56 48.56 19.48
CA PRO A 277 2.51 49.93 18.93
C PRO A 277 3.24 50.04 17.57
N ALA A 278 4.50 49.60 17.49
CA ALA A 278 5.33 49.76 16.29
C ALA A 278 4.85 48.89 15.12
N LYS A 279 4.31 47.70 15.40
CA LYS A 279 3.70 46.82 14.36
C LYS A 279 2.47 47.45 13.69
N LEU A 280 1.72 48.28 14.40
CA LEU A 280 0.57 48.99 13.82
C LEU A 280 1.04 50.16 12.95
N GLU A 281 2.03 50.93 13.40
CA GLU A 281 2.60 52.05 12.64
C GLU A 281 3.24 51.58 11.32
N GLN A 282 4.02 50.49 11.36
CA GLN A 282 4.60 49.87 10.16
C GLN A 282 3.53 49.33 9.19
N SER A 283 2.40 48.82 9.71
CA SER A 283 1.31 48.35 8.85
C SER A 283 0.62 49.49 8.09
N VAL A 284 0.52 50.68 8.70
CA VAL A 284 -0.05 51.88 8.08
C VAL A 284 0.92 52.51 7.07
N GLU A 285 2.22 52.52 7.37
CA GLU A 285 3.25 53.01 6.44
C GLU A 285 3.33 52.14 5.17
N ASN A 286 3.23 50.81 5.30
CA ASN A 286 3.24 49.89 4.16
C ASN A 286 1.96 49.96 3.29
N GLU A 287 0.80 50.24 3.89
CA GLU A 287 -0.46 50.45 3.14
C GLU A 287 -0.44 51.74 2.31
N SER A 288 0.33 52.75 2.72
CA SER A 288 0.44 54.02 2.01
C SER A 288 1.36 53.98 0.77
N GLY A 289 2.13 52.89 0.58
CA GLY A 289 3.17 52.79 -0.46
C GLY A 289 2.92 51.82 -1.62
N THR A 290 1.90 50.95 -1.59
CA THR A 290 1.83 49.83 -2.54
C THR A 290 0.54 49.85 -3.38
N THR A 291 0.66 50.23 -4.65
CA THR A 291 -0.36 50.00 -5.68
C THR A 291 -0.14 48.63 -6.33
N ALA A 292 -1.15 47.77 -6.22
CA ALA A 292 -1.45 46.59 -7.03
C ALA A 292 -0.45 45.39 -7.09
N ALA A 293 -1.00 44.24 -6.67
CA ALA A 293 -0.92 42.94 -7.36
C ALA A 293 0.34 42.07 -7.26
N ASP A 294 0.90 41.89 -6.05
CA ASP A 294 1.61 40.66 -5.70
C ASP A 294 1.09 40.13 -4.36
N GLU A 295 0.88 38.81 -4.25
CA GLU A 295 0.44 38.15 -3.02
C GLU A 295 1.48 38.38 -1.91
N ASN A 296 1.23 39.40 -1.08
CA ASN A 296 2.20 39.95 -0.13
C ASN A 296 2.63 38.94 0.95
N PRO A 297 3.90 38.47 0.97
CA PRO A 297 4.45 37.72 2.11
C PRO A 297 4.59 38.58 3.38
N ASP A 298 4.36 39.90 3.30
CA ASP A 298 4.45 40.85 4.41
C ASP A 298 3.21 40.92 5.32
N VAL A 299 2.08 40.31 4.92
CA VAL A 299 0.88 40.26 5.78
C VAL A 299 1.13 39.41 7.03
N PHE A 300 1.89 38.33 6.90
CA PHE A 300 2.24 37.41 7.99
C PHE A 300 3.22 38.02 9.01
N LYS A 301 4.05 39.02 8.63
CA LYS A 301 4.98 39.68 9.58
C LYS A 301 4.27 40.39 10.73
N THR A 302 3.00 40.76 10.53
CA THR A 302 2.19 41.43 11.55
C THR A 302 1.47 40.44 12.47
N TRP A 303 1.44 39.16 12.10
CA TRP A 303 0.71 38.14 12.84
C TRP A 303 1.50 37.65 14.04
N TYR A 304 0.78 37.35 15.12
CA TYR A 304 1.35 36.70 16.28
C TYR A 304 1.78 35.26 15.89
N PRO A 305 3.03 34.83 16.12
CA PRO A 305 3.55 33.58 15.55
C PRO A 305 2.74 32.30 15.90
N PRO A 306 2.17 32.14 17.11
CA PRO A 306 1.25 31.03 17.39
C PRO A 306 0.00 30.99 16.51
N LEU A 307 -0.53 32.14 16.09
CA LEU A 307 -1.67 32.22 15.18
C LEU A 307 -1.30 31.72 13.78
N GLU A 308 -0.19 32.22 13.24
CA GLU A 308 0.33 31.80 11.92
C GLU A 308 0.60 30.28 11.88
N LYS A 309 1.29 29.76 12.91
CA LYS A 309 1.59 28.32 13.02
C LYS A 309 0.32 27.47 13.13
N THR A 310 -0.71 27.96 13.82
CA THR A 310 -2.01 27.27 13.92
C THR A 310 -2.67 27.18 12.56
N LEU A 311 -2.81 28.31 11.86
CA LEU A 311 -3.48 28.35 10.56
C LEU A 311 -2.73 27.57 9.48
N SER A 312 -1.40 27.70 9.43
CA SER A 312 -0.55 26.91 8.53
C SER A 312 -0.72 25.41 8.77
N LEU A 313 -0.70 24.97 10.03
CA LEU A 313 -0.91 23.57 10.40
C LEU A 313 -2.29 23.06 9.97
N LEU A 314 -3.37 23.81 10.25
CA LEU A 314 -4.73 23.39 9.90
C LEU A 314 -4.95 23.34 8.39
N SER A 315 -4.41 24.32 7.65
CA SER A 315 -4.49 24.34 6.18
C SER A 315 -3.85 23.10 5.54
N LYS A 316 -2.71 22.63 6.09
CA LYS A 316 -2.04 21.40 5.63
C LYS A 316 -2.87 20.15 5.95
N LEU A 317 -3.47 20.08 7.13
CA LEU A 317 -4.17 18.87 7.60
C LEU A 317 -5.57 18.68 6.97
N TYR A 318 -6.21 19.76 6.53
CA TYR A 318 -7.62 19.76 6.10
C TYR A 318 -7.95 18.70 5.03
N ARG A 319 -7.06 18.49 4.05
CA ARG A 319 -7.28 17.52 2.96
C ARG A 319 -6.72 16.11 3.25
N LEU A 320 -5.90 15.99 4.28
CA LEU A 320 -5.11 14.78 4.55
C LEU A 320 -5.79 13.86 5.56
N LEU A 321 -6.48 14.43 6.54
CA LEU A 321 -7.11 13.67 7.62
C LEU A 321 -8.58 13.38 7.35
N GLU A 322 -9.10 12.36 8.04
CA GLU A 322 -10.55 12.13 8.06
C GLU A 322 -11.26 13.28 8.79
N PRO A 323 -12.49 13.67 8.36
CA PRO A 323 -13.18 14.82 8.90
C PRO A 323 -13.29 14.82 10.43
N GLY A 324 -13.56 13.65 11.04
CA GLY A 324 -13.69 13.53 12.49
C GLY A 324 -12.37 13.69 13.25
N VAL A 325 -11.25 13.25 12.68
CA VAL A 325 -9.92 13.44 13.30
C VAL A 325 -9.47 14.88 13.14
N PHE A 326 -9.71 15.47 11.97
CA PHE A 326 -9.41 16.87 11.70
C PHE A 326 -10.18 17.81 12.63
N THR A 327 -11.49 17.62 12.80
CA THR A 327 -12.31 18.51 13.66
C THR A 327 -11.83 18.51 15.11
N GLY A 328 -11.49 17.33 15.65
CA GLY A 328 -10.93 17.23 17.00
C GLY A 328 -9.60 17.97 17.15
N LEU A 329 -8.67 17.80 16.20
CA LEU A 329 -7.38 18.49 16.21
C LEU A 329 -7.53 20.01 15.97
N ALA A 330 -8.45 20.41 15.10
CA ALA A 330 -8.75 21.81 14.81
C ALA A 330 -9.29 22.52 16.04
N GLN A 331 -10.24 21.90 16.75
CA GLN A 331 -10.78 22.44 17.99
C GLN A 331 -9.68 22.62 19.06
N GLU A 332 -8.83 21.61 19.25
CA GLU A 332 -7.70 21.66 20.19
C GLU A 332 -6.73 22.80 19.83
N ALA A 333 -6.34 22.90 18.55
CA ALA A 333 -5.40 23.91 18.08
C ALA A 333 -5.95 25.34 18.22
N VAL A 334 -7.22 25.56 17.85
CA VAL A 334 -7.89 26.88 17.94
C VAL A 334 -8.07 27.31 19.39
N GLU A 335 -8.46 26.40 20.29
CA GLU A 335 -8.60 26.68 21.72
C GLU A 335 -7.27 27.11 22.34
N VAL A 336 -6.21 26.33 22.10
CA VAL A 336 -4.87 26.64 22.59
C VAL A 336 -4.35 27.96 22.01
N CYS A 337 -4.55 28.20 20.71
CA CYS A 337 -4.17 29.45 20.06
C CYS A 337 -4.89 30.65 20.70
N SER A 338 -6.20 30.55 20.92
CA SER A 338 -6.98 31.58 21.60
C SER A 338 -6.44 31.87 23.01
N MET A 339 -6.12 30.84 23.79
CA MET A 339 -5.48 31.01 25.10
C MET A 339 -4.11 31.68 25.01
N SER A 340 -3.30 31.33 24.00
CA SER A 340 -1.98 31.95 23.77
C SER A 340 -2.12 33.44 23.44
N ILE A 341 -3.07 33.81 22.56
CA ILE A 341 -3.38 35.20 22.21
C ILE A 341 -3.85 35.97 23.46
N GLN A 342 -4.71 35.39 24.29
CA GLN A 342 -5.15 36.01 25.55
C GLN A 342 -4.01 36.25 26.53
N LYS A 343 -3.06 35.31 26.65
CA LYS A 343 -1.85 35.49 27.48
C LYS A 343 -0.98 36.62 26.94
N ALA A 344 -0.74 36.64 25.63
CA ALA A 344 0.05 37.68 24.97
C ALA A 344 -0.60 39.08 25.13
N SER A 345 -1.92 39.20 24.96
CA SER A 345 -2.67 40.45 25.19
C SER A 345 -2.46 41.01 26.61
N LYS A 346 -2.47 40.15 27.64
CA LYS A 346 -2.17 40.55 29.03
C LYS A 346 -0.73 41.05 29.20
N LEU A 347 0.23 40.50 28.46
CA LEU A 347 1.62 40.96 28.47
C LEU A 347 1.76 42.32 27.76
N VAL A 348 1.10 42.51 26.61
CA VAL A 348 1.07 43.79 25.89
C VAL A 348 0.43 44.89 26.76
N LEU A 349 -0.67 44.57 27.47
CA LEU A 349 -1.32 45.49 28.39
C LEU A 349 -0.38 45.96 29.52
N LYS A 350 0.50 45.08 30.02
CA LYS A 350 1.49 45.44 31.04
C LYS A 350 2.63 46.31 30.50
N ARG A 351 3.00 46.14 29.22
CA ARG A 351 4.15 46.80 28.60
C ARG A 351 3.80 48.14 27.94
N SER A 352 2.58 48.28 27.44
CA SER A 352 2.12 49.44 26.66
C SER A 352 0.87 50.06 27.33
N THR A 353 -0.22 50.24 26.58
CA THR A 353 -1.49 50.78 27.07
C THR A 353 -2.56 49.69 27.11
N PRO A 354 -3.62 49.85 27.93
CA PRO A 354 -4.76 48.94 27.93
C PRO A 354 -5.44 48.85 26.55
N MET A 355 -5.46 49.95 25.80
CA MET A 355 -5.99 49.99 24.43
C MET A 355 -5.18 49.07 23.49
N ASN A 356 -3.84 49.12 23.54
CA ASN A 356 -3.00 48.29 22.67
C ASN A 356 -3.16 46.79 22.97
N GLY A 357 -3.33 46.43 24.24
CA GLY A 357 -3.61 45.04 24.62
C GLY A 357 -4.98 44.53 24.11
N GLN A 358 -6.01 45.38 24.10
CA GLN A 358 -7.33 45.05 23.58
C GLN A 358 -7.36 44.98 22.06
N LEU A 359 -6.72 45.92 21.38
CA LEU A 359 -6.57 45.92 19.92
C LEU A 359 -5.82 44.67 19.44
N PHE A 360 -4.75 44.28 20.16
CA PHE A 360 -4.03 43.03 19.89
C PHE A 360 -4.96 41.82 19.94
N LEU A 361 -5.75 41.72 21.00
CA LEU A 361 -6.67 40.61 21.20
C LEU A 361 -7.73 40.54 20.11
N ILE A 362 -8.36 41.67 19.80
CA ILE A 362 -9.45 41.74 18.81
C ILE A 362 -8.92 41.40 17.41
N LYS A 363 -7.82 42.02 16.96
CA LYS A 363 -7.27 41.79 15.63
C LYS A 363 -6.94 40.30 15.40
N HIS A 364 -6.23 39.67 16.35
CA HIS A 364 -5.79 38.29 16.18
C HIS A 364 -6.91 37.26 16.33
N LEU A 365 -7.93 37.52 17.16
CA LEU A 365 -9.11 36.65 17.24
C LEU A 365 -10.03 36.79 16.03
N LEU A 366 -10.12 37.97 15.42
CA LEU A 366 -10.84 38.16 14.16
C LEU A 366 -10.17 37.37 13.02
N ILE A 367 -8.84 37.46 12.91
CA ILE A 367 -8.08 36.67 11.92
C ILE A 367 -8.31 35.17 12.13
N LEU A 368 -8.25 34.68 13.38
CA LEU A 368 -8.50 33.27 13.70
C LEU A 368 -9.93 32.80 13.37
N ARG A 369 -10.90 33.71 13.32
CA ARG A 369 -12.30 33.39 13.00
C ARG A 369 -12.58 33.41 11.49
N GLU A 370 -11.90 34.30 10.76
CA GLU A 370 -12.11 34.49 9.32
C GLU A 370 -11.45 33.41 8.46
N GLN A 371 -10.34 32.85 8.95
CA GLN A 371 -9.62 31.72 8.34
C GLN A 371 -10.17 30.39 8.85
#